data_AF-A0A7T0BW30-F1
#
_entry.id   AF-A0A7T0BW30-F1
#
_cell.length_a   1.000
_cell.length_b   1.000
_cell.length_c   1.000
_cell.angle_alpha   90.00
_cell.angle_beta   90.00
_cell.angle_gamma   90.00
#
_symmetry.space_group_name_H-M   'P 1'
#
loop_
_entity.id
_entity.type
_entity.pdbx_description
1 polymer ?
#
loop_
_entity_poly.entity_id
_entity_poly.type
_entity_poly.pdbx_seq_one_letter_code
_entity_poly.pdbx_strand_id
1 'polypeptide(L)'
;MNQPMFSIPRISESFIEGIAISLGWKRYLDIKEQIEGRANADFIAEGSIIELKILEEEGLEKAYRQDNLASLFCHLSKNATEVNIDFDSIPEEISHEAEKLIAKPIQKAVKKASKQIRCTREDMNLTQSKGILLIINNGYKYLTSDNFEYLVKKCALKDSSQIDFVYCVTVEYHQGEFDSFIFCITRCHFIGETKTWKYSDLIEKAIQSKFSESMSQMMKDQMNPEFWRSNLEPVSDIVFEREGVRYIRRAPHVPDSRS
;
A
#
# COMPACT_ATOMS: atom_id res chain seq x y z
N MET A 1 -17.59 15.53 9.33
CA MET A 1 -17.28 14.22 8.71
C MET A 1 -18.52 13.36 8.84
N ASN A 2 -19.08 12.87 7.73
CA ASN A 2 -20.12 11.85 7.78
C ASN A 2 -19.49 10.59 8.40
N GLN A 3 -20.18 9.98 9.37
CA GLN A 3 -19.76 8.67 9.87
C GLN A 3 -19.79 7.66 8.70
N PRO A 4 -18.82 6.74 8.62
CA PRO A 4 -18.85 5.70 7.62
C PRO A 4 -20.15 4.89 7.76
N MET A 5 -20.84 4.68 6.64
CA MET A 5 -22.15 4.03 6.62
C MET A 5 -22.06 2.59 7.16
N PHE A 6 -20.89 1.96 7.01
CA PHE A 6 -20.55 0.67 7.57
C PHE A 6 -19.02 0.50 7.65
N SER A 7 -18.57 -0.48 8.43
CA SER A 7 -17.16 -0.78 8.68
C SER A 7 -16.52 -1.51 7.49
N ILE A 8 -15.31 -1.10 7.07
CA ILE A 8 -14.51 -1.74 6.00
C ILE A 8 -13.21 -2.30 6.58
N PRO A 9 -12.86 -3.58 6.31
CA PRO A 9 -11.70 -4.20 6.92
C PRO A 9 -10.42 -3.58 6.38
N ARG A 10 -9.54 -3.15 7.28
CA ARG A 10 -8.12 -2.95 6.96
C ARG A 10 -7.45 -4.31 6.74
N ILE A 11 -6.44 -4.33 5.87
CA ILE A 11 -5.57 -5.49 5.79
C ILE A 11 -4.49 -5.36 6.87
N SER A 12 -4.64 -6.13 7.93
CA SER A 12 -3.70 -6.21 9.06
C SER A 12 -2.65 -7.30 8.86
N GLU A 13 -1.66 -7.35 9.75
CA GLU A 13 -0.74 -8.49 9.84
C GLU A 13 -1.50 -9.80 10.09
N SER A 14 -2.47 -9.82 11.01
CA SER A 14 -3.28 -11.01 11.29
C SER A 14 -4.11 -11.50 10.10
N PHE A 15 -4.56 -10.58 9.23
CA PHE A 15 -5.22 -10.93 7.98
C PHE A 15 -4.26 -11.69 7.06
N ILE A 16 -3.02 -11.18 6.91
CA ILE A 16 -1.99 -11.82 6.10
C ILE A 16 -1.52 -13.13 6.73
N GLU A 17 -1.45 -13.23 8.06
CA GLU A 17 -1.16 -14.50 8.76
C GLU A 17 -2.21 -15.58 8.44
N GLY A 18 -3.49 -15.22 8.38
CA GLY A 18 -4.55 -16.14 7.96
C GLY A 18 -4.34 -16.66 6.52
N ILE A 19 -3.85 -15.81 5.63
CA ILE A 19 -3.47 -16.19 4.25
C ILE A 19 -2.21 -17.06 4.25
N ALA A 20 -1.21 -16.70 5.05
CA ALA A 20 0.01 -17.46 5.19
C ALA A 20 -0.30 -18.91 5.63
N ILE A 21 -1.16 -19.09 6.62
CA ILE A 21 -1.61 -20.40 7.09
C ILE A 21 -2.34 -21.17 5.97
N SER A 22 -3.27 -20.53 5.25
CA SER A 22 -4.04 -21.21 4.20
C SER A 22 -3.19 -21.63 3.00
N LEU A 23 -2.08 -20.92 2.74
CA LEU A 23 -1.10 -21.22 1.70
C LEU A 23 0.07 -22.07 2.21
N GLY A 24 0.07 -22.49 3.47
CA GLY A 24 1.12 -23.33 4.07
C GLY A 24 2.46 -22.62 4.28
N TRP A 25 2.46 -21.30 4.35
CA TRP A 25 3.64 -20.51 4.71
C TRP A 25 3.92 -20.64 6.20
N LYS A 26 5.17 -20.45 6.58
CA LYS A 26 5.63 -20.48 7.97
C LYS A 26 6.20 -19.12 8.32
N ARG A 27 5.98 -18.61 9.54
CA ARG A 27 6.72 -17.43 9.97
C ARG A 27 8.18 -17.79 10.13
N TYR A 28 9.07 -16.86 9.80
CA TYR A 28 10.50 -17.07 10.02
C TYR A 28 10.79 -17.42 11.50
N LEU A 29 10.13 -16.72 12.42
CA LEU A 29 10.30 -16.90 13.86
C LEU A 29 9.75 -18.22 14.41
N ASP A 30 8.92 -18.94 13.66
CA ASP A 30 8.48 -20.29 14.01
C ASP A 30 9.54 -21.35 13.64
N ILE A 31 10.52 -20.97 12.82
CA ILE A 31 11.58 -21.86 12.29
C ILE A 31 12.91 -21.56 12.97
N LYS A 32 13.20 -20.29 13.26
CA LYS A 32 14.45 -19.82 13.83
C LYS A 32 14.25 -18.73 14.87
N GLU A 33 15.11 -18.73 15.88
CA GLU A 33 15.14 -17.67 16.89
C GLU A 33 15.63 -16.33 16.29
N GLN A 34 15.07 -15.24 16.80
CA GLN A 34 15.49 -13.89 16.44
C GLN A 34 16.93 -13.65 16.89
N ILE A 35 17.82 -13.35 15.94
CA ILE A 35 19.19 -12.90 16.24
C ILE A 35 19.17 -11.38 16.41
N GLU A 36 19.67 -10.88 17.55
CA GLU A 36 19.72 -9.45 17.84
C GLU A 36 20.51 -8.68 16.76
N GLY A 37 19.97 -7.54 16.33
CA GLY A 37 20.58 -6.70 15.29
C GLY A 37 20.46 -7.24 13.86
N ARG A 38 19.98 -8.48 13.65
CA ARG A 38 19.77 -9.07 12.32
C ARG A 38 18.32 -8.96 11.88
N ALA A 39 18.12 -8.42 10.68
CA ALA A 39 16.80 -8.33 10.08
C ALA A 39 16.40 -9.70 9.47
N ASN A 40 15.11 -10.03 9.48
CA ASN A 40 14.55 -11.19 8.80
C ASN A 40 13.24 -10.80 8.10
N ALA A 41 12.83 -11.67 7.18
CA ALA A 41 11.56 -11.58 6.49
C ALA A 41 10.47 -12.30 7.26
N ASP A 42 9.22 -11.89 7.04
CA ASP A 42 8.10 -12.35 7.85
C ASP A 42 7.79 -13.84 7.62
N PHE A 43 7.81 -14.30 6.37
CA PHE A 43 7.38 -15.66 6.01
C PHE A 43 8.34 -16.40 5.08
N ILE A 44 8.30 -17.74 5.20
CA ILE A 44 8.99 -18.70 4.35
C ILE A 44 7.96 -19.62 3.71
N ALA A 45 8.08 -19.82 2.41
CA ALA A 45 7.27 -20.75 1.62
C ALA A 45 8.19 -21.64 0.76
N GLU A 46 7.62 -22.66 0.12
CA GLU A 46 8.40 -23.53 -0.77
C GLU A 46 9.03 -22.73 -1.92
N GLY A 47 10.35 -22.55 -1.86
CA GLY A 47 11.12 -21.82 -2.86
C GLY A 47 10.99 -20.29 -2.82
N SER A 48 10.43 -19.72 -1.74
CA SER A 48 10.22 -18.27 -1.63
C SER A 48 10.44 -17.73 -0.21
N ILE A 49 10.92 -16.49 -0.13
CA ILE A 49 11.08 -15.68 1.08
C ILE A 49 10.19 -14.45 0.91
N ILE A 50 9.24 -14.24 1.82
CA ILE A 50 8.19 -13.25 1.68
C ILE A 50 8.30 -12.22 2.81
N GLU A 51 8.43 -10.95 2.42
CA GLU A 51 8.38 -9.81 3.31
C GLU A 51 7.02 -9.09 3.18
N LEU A 52 6.42 -8.75 4.31
CA LEU A 52 5.22 -7.93 4.41
C LEU A 52 5.59 -6.47 4.72
N LYS A 53 4.95 -5.54 4.01
CA LYS A 53 5.00 -4.12 4.32
C LYS A 53 3.60 -3.51 4.23
N ILE A 54 3.07 -3.05 5.36
CA ILE A 54 1.81 -2.33 5.42
C ILE A 54 2.12 -0.84 5.55
N LEU A 55 1.62 -0.04 4.61
CA LEU A 55 1.71 1.42 4.65
C LEU A 55 0.39 1.97 5.19
N GLU A 56 0.41 2.40 6.45
CA GLU A 56 -0.81 2.83 7.17
C GLU A 56 -0.98 4.35 7.25
N GLU A 57 0.11 5.11 7.15
CA GLU A 57 0.09 6.57 7.32
C GLU A 57 -0.06 7.28 5.97
N GLU A 58 -1.00 8.21 5.87
CA GLU A 58 -1.09 9.14 4.75
C GLU A 58 0.13 10.07 4.77
N GLY A 59 0.91 10.03 3.68
CA GLY A 59 2.14 10.78 3.60
C GLY A 59 1.95 12.29 3.71
N LEU A 60 0.89 12.83 3.12
CA LEU A 60 0.61 14.26 3.10
C LEU A 60 -0.03 14.80 4.39
N GLU A 61 -0.26 13.98 5.42
CA GLU A 61 -0.61 14.49 6.75
C GLU A 61 0.58 15.17 7.45
N LYS A 62 1.81 14.84 7.03
CA LYS A 62 3.02 15.36 7.67
C LYS A 62 3.34 16.76 7.15
N ALA A 63 3.33 17.75 8.04
CA ALA A 63 3.59 19.15 7.73
C ALA A 63 4.84 19.36 6.85
N TYR A 64 5.96 18.71 7.19
CA TYR A 64 7.19 18.85 6.40
C TYR A 64 7.04 18.35 4.94
N ARG A 65 6.17 17.38 4.67
CA ARG A 65 5.91 16.92 3.29
C ARG A 65 4.99 17.88 2.55
N GLN A 66 3.99 18.43 3.24
CA GLN A 66 3.16 19.52 2.72
C GLN A 66 4.02 20.72 2.33
N ASP A 67 4.97 21.12 3.18
CA ASP A 67 5.87 22.26 2.93
C ASP A 67 6.71 22.03 1.68
N ASN A 68 7.33 20.83 1.57
CA ASN A 68 8.14 20.47 0.43
C ASN A 68 7.32 20.40 -0.87
N LEU A 69 6.09 19.88 -0.81
CA LEU A 69 5.21 19.83 -1.98
C LEU A 69 4.75 21.24 -2.39
N ALA A 70 4.32 22.07 -1.44
CA ALA A 70 3.96 23.47 -1.68
C ALA A 70 5.09 24.25 -2.34
N SER A 71 6.32 24.04 -1.88
CA SER A 71 7.53 24.69 -2.41
C SER A 71 7.78 24.34 -3.88
N LEU A 72 7.50 23.10 -4.30
CA LEU A 72 7.60 22.69 -5.71
C LEU A 72 6.60 23.43 -6.59
N PHE A 73 5.36 23.57 -6.12
CA PHE A 73 4.28 24.23 -6.87
C PHE A 73 4.36 25.76 -6.84
N CYS A 74 4.97 26.35 -5.81
CA CYS A 74 5.03 27.81 -5.62
C CYS A 74 5.57 28.57 -6.84
N HIS A 75 6.51 27.99 -7.57
CA HIS A 75 7.10 28.63 -8.75
C HIS A 75 6.16 28.65 -9.97
N LEU A 76 5.25 27.67 -10.06
CA LEU A 76 4.31 27.49 -11.17
C LEU A 76 2.98 28.21 -10.92
N SER A 77 2.62 28.43 -9.66
CA SER A 77 1.30 28.91 -9.24
C SER A 77 1.32 30.38 -8.77
N LYS A 78 2.08 31.26 -9.44
CA LYS A 78 2.15 32.67 -9.08
C LYS A 78 0.74 33.30 -9.12
N ASN A 79 0.26 33.73 -7.96
CA ASN A 79 -1.07 34.32 -7.72
C ASN A 79 -2.27 33.34 -7.71
N ALA A 80 -2.04 32.02 -7.67
CA ALA A 80 -3.14 31.07 -7.50
C ALA A 80 -3.63 31.08 -6.04
N THR A 81 -4.95 31.09 -5.84
CA THR A 81 -5.56 30.89 -4.51
C THR A 81 -5.82 29.40 -4.22
N GLU A 82 -5.93 28.58 -5.26
CA GLU A 82 -6.09 27.12 -5.17
C GLU A 82 -5.19 26.43 -6.20
N VAL A 83 -4.54 25.33 -5.79
CA VAL A 83 -3.62 24.52 -6.60
C VAL A 83 -4.05 23.05 -6.52
N ASN A 84 -4.31 22.44 -7.67
CA ASN A 84 -4.52 21.01 -7.76
C ASN A 84 -3.19 20.27 -7.59
N ILE A 85 -3.12 19.36 -6.63
CA ILE A 85 -1.95 18.53 -6.34
C ILE A 85 -2.17 17.06 -6.67
N ASP A 86 -3.22 16.73 -7.42
CA ASP A 86 -3.46 15.35 -7.85
C ASP A 86 -2.27 14.81 -8.66
N PHE A 87 -1.85 13.58 -8.35
CA PHE A 87 -0.61 12.98 -8.84
C PHE A 87 -0.57 12.90 -10.38
N ASP A 88 -1.71 12.57 -10.98
CA ASP A 88 -1.86 12.45 -12.43
C ASP A 88 -1.90 13.80 -13.14
N SER A 89 -2.06 14.89 -12.39
CA SER A 89 -2.17 16.25 -12.92
C SER A 89 -0.93 17.12 -12.64
N ILE A 90 0.12 16.54 -12.05
CA ILE A 90 1.34 17.27 -11.72
C ILE A 90 2.01 17.74 -13.03
N PRO A 91 2.34 19.05 -13.15
CA PRO A 91 3.02 19.58 -14.33
C PRO A 91 4.35 18.86 -14.61
N GLU A 92 4.65 18.64 -15.89
CA GLU A 92 5.83 17.90 -16.33
C GLU A 92 7.13 18.49 -15.75
N GLU A 93 7.19 19.82 -15.62
CA GLU A 93 8.34 20.59 -15.12
C GLU A 93 8.75 20.25 -13.69
N ILE A 94 7.82 19.77 -12.86
CA ILE A 94 8.07 19.39 -11.46
C ILE A 94 7.71 17.93 -11.16
N SER A 95 7.27 17.17 -12.17
CA SER A 95 6.77 15.81 -12.04
C SER A 95 7.78 14.88 -11.37
N HIS A 96 9.06 14.95 -11.77
CA HIS A 96 10.12 14.09 -11.23
C HIS A 96 10.44 14.38 -9.77
N GLU A 97 10.51 15.65 -9.38
CA GLU A 97 10.77 16.10 -8.02
C GLU A 97 9.62 15.74 -7.10
N ALA A 98 8.39 15.96 -7.55
CA ALA A 98 7.19 15.58 -6.82
C ALA A 98 7.11 14.06 -6.65
N GLU A 99 7.33 13.29 -7.72
CA GLU A 99 7.35 11.84 -7.68
C GLU A 99 8.38 11.32 -6.67
N LYS A 100 9.61 11.85 -6.69
CA LYS A 100 10.64 11.49 -5.71
C LYS A 100 10.19 11.77 -4.28
N LEU A 101 9.55 12.92 -4.04
CA LEU A 101 9.08 13.31 -2.71
C LEU A 101 8.03 12.32 -2.19
N ILE A 102 7.06 11.98 -3.04
CA ILE A 102 5.94 11.10 -2.74
C ILE A 102 6.41 9.65 -2.60
N ALA A 103 7.38 9.21 -3.40
CA ALA A 103 7.92 7.85 -3.39
C ALA A 103 8.82 7.54 -2.17
N LYS A 104 9.34 8.54 -1.44
CA LYS A 104 10.28 8.33 -0.31
C LYS A 104 9.85 7.24 0.69
N PRO A 105 8.60 7.17 1.17
CA PRO A 105 8.16 6.15 2.13
C PRO A 105 8.17 4.75 1.51
N ILE A 106 7.67 4.66 0.28
CA ILE A 106 7.65 3.42 -0.52
C ILE A 106 9.07 2.93 -0.75
N GLN A 107 9.96 3.82 -1.17
CA GLN A 107 11.38 3.53 -1.36
C GLN A 107 12.03 2.99 -0.08
N LYS A 108 11.75 3.60 1.08
CA LYS A 108 12.27 3.13 2.38
C LYS A 108 11.75 1.73 2.72
N ALA A 109 10.46 1.46 2.48
CA ALA A 109 9.86 0.16 2.70
C ALA A 109 10.50 -0.92 1.81
N VAL A 110 10.65 -0.64 0.50
CA VAL A 110 11.29 -1.52 -0.48
C VAL A 110 12.75 -1.82 -0.09
N LYS A 111 13.54 -0.81 0.28
CA LYS A 111 14.93 -1.02 0.74
C LYS A 111 15.02 -1.89 1.97
N LYS A 112 14.13 -1.68 2.95
CA LYS A 112 14.07 -2.48 4.17
C LYS A 112 13.73 -3.93 3.85
N ALA A 113 12.73 -4.15 3.01
CA ALA A 113 12.32 -5.47 2.56
C ALA A 113 13.46 -6.20 1.83
N SER A 114 14.14 -5.53 0.91
CA SER A 114 15.29 -6.08 0.19
C SER A 114 16.39 -6.56 1.16
N LYS A 115 16.69 -5.77 2.20
CA LYS A 115 17.65 -6.15 3.25
C LYS A 115 17.17 -7.36 4.05
N GLN A 116 15.90 -7.39 4.46
CA GLN A 116 15.30 -8.49 5.24
C GLN A 116 15.31 -9.81 4.46
N ILE A 117 14.92 -9.78 3.19
CA ILE A 117 14.97 -10.94 2.29
C ILE A 117 16.40 -11.46 2.14
N ARG A 118 17.38 -10.57 1.91
CA ARG A 118 18.79 -10.97 1.80
C ARG A 118 19.29 -11.65 3.08
N CYS A 119 19.08 -11.02 4.22
CA CYS A 119 19.53 -11.56 5.50
C CYS A 119 18.90 -12.92 5.80
N THR A 120 17.62 -13.09 5.49
CA THR A 120 16.90 -14.37 5.63
C THR A 120 17.46 -15.43 4.69
N ARG A 121 17.75 -15.06 3.43
CA ARG A 121 18.34 -15.96 2.44
C ARG A 121 19.68 -16.52 2.91
N GLU A 122 20.55 -15.65 3.40
CA GLU A 122 21.84 -16.01 3.95
C GLU A 122 21.69 -16.88 5.20
N ASP A 123 20.80 -16.50 6.11
CA ASP A 123 20.62 -17.20 7.38
C ASP A 123 20.06 -18.61 7.22
N MET A 124 19.17 -18.83 6.24
CA MET A 124 18.53 -20.12 6.00
C MET A 124 19.19 -20.92 4.88
N ASN A 125 20.28 -20.42 4.29
CA ASN A 125 20.96 -21.02 3.13
C ASN A 125 20.00 -21.28 1.94
N LEU A 126 19.07 -20.35 1.70
CA LEU A 126 18.00 -20.46 0.70
C LEU A 126 18.40 -19.78 -0.62
N THR A 127 19.60 -20.03 -1.13
CA THR A 127 20.21 -19.27 -2.24
C THR A 127 19.38 -19.26 -3.54
N GLN A 128 18.55 -20.28 -3.77
CA GLN A 128 17.67 -20.39 -4.94
C GLN A 128 16.25 -19.85 -4.71
N SER A 129 15.93 -19.41 -3.49
CA SER A 129 14.58 -18.95 -3.17
C SER A 129 14.33 -17.53 -3.68
N LYS A 130 13.13 -17.36 -4.24
CA LYS A 130 12.63 -16.10 -4.76
C LYS A 130 12.30 -15.13 -3.64
N GLY A 131 12.73 -13.88 -3.78
CA GLY A 131 12.34 -12.81 -2.87
C GLY A 131 11.01 -12.20 -3.28
N ILE A 132 10.07 -12.12 -2.35
CA ILE A 132 8.73 -11.59 -2.60
C ILE A 132 8.49 -10.44 -1.63
N LEU A 133 8.09 -9.30 -2.16
CA LEU A 133 7.56 -8.20 -1.37
C LEU A 133 6.04 -8.17 -1.51
N LEU A 134 5.32 -8.40 -0.41
CA LEU A 134 3.89 -8.14 -0.30
C LEU A 134 3.72 -6.76 0.34
N ILE A 135 3.37 -5.75 -0.45
CA ILE A 135 3.22 -4.37 0.03
C ILE A 135 1.78 -3.89 -0.11
N ILE A 136 1.27 -3.32 0.98
CA ILE A 136 -0.14 -3.03 1.16
C ILE A 136 -0.30 -1.54 1.39
N ASN A 137 -1.09 -0.88 0.54
CA ASN A 137 -1.60 0.45 0.77
C ASN A 137 -2.86 0.35 1.64
N ASN A 138 -2.72 0.65 2.93
CA ASN A 138 -3.76 0.54 3.95
C ASN A 138 -4.11 1.91 4.57
N GLY A 139 -3.73 3.01 3.91
CA GLY A 139 -3.92 4.36 4.44
C GLY A 139 -3.33 5.50 3.61
N TYR A 140 -2.66 5.22 2.49
CA TYR A 140 -2.17 6.23 1.56
C TYR A 140 -3.29 6.64 0.60
N LYS A 141 -4.17 7.53 1.06
CA LYS A 141 -5.35 8.05 0.35
C LYS A 141 -4.96 8.90 -0.86
N TYR A 142 -3.79 9.54 -0.84
CA TYR A 142 -3.33 10.43 -1.90
C TYR A 142 -3.09 9.70 -3.24
N LEU A 143 -2.63 8.45 -3.20
CA LEU A 143 -2.32 7.67 -4.39
C LEU A 143 -3.50 6.77 -4.76
N THR A 144 -3.84 6.74 -6.04
CA THR A 144 -4.66 5.66 -6.62
C THR A 144 -3.89 4.34 -6.55
N SER A 145 -4.59 3.21 -6.67
CA SER A 145 -3.94 1.88 -6.80
C SER A 145 -2.91 1.82 -7.92
N ASP A 146 -3.19 2.44 -9.08
CA ASP A 146 -2.29 2.50 -10.24
C ASP A 146 -1.03 3.31 -9.94
N ASN A 147 -1.17 4.48 -9.30
CA ASN A 147 -0.03 5.32 -8.95
C ASN A 147 0.83 4.71 -7.84
N PHE A 148 0.18 4.06 -6.86
CA PHE A 148 0.88 3.30 -5.85
C PHE A 148 1.72 2.18 -6.46
N GLU A 149 1.10 1.37 -7.32
CA GLU A 149 1.77 0.31 -8.07
C GLU A 149 2.97 0.80 -8.88
N TYR A 150 2.76 1.87 -9.65
CA TYR A 150 3.79 2.50 -10.47
C TYR A 150 5.02 2.87 -9.61
N LEU A 151 4.80 3.57 -8.50
CA LEU A 151 5.87 3.99 -7.59
C LEU A 151 6.57 2.81 -6.93
N VAL A 152 5.82 1.81 -6.48
CA VAL A 152 6.40 0.59 -5.88
C VAL A 152 7.28 -0.13 -6.89
N LYS A 153 6.78 -0.37 -8.10
CA LYS A 153 7.52 -1.06 -9.16
C LYS A 153 8.80 -0.29 -9.52
N LYS A 154 8.70 1.02 -9.68
CA LYS A 154 9.85 1.90 -9.95
C LYS A 154 10.90 1.82 -8.84
N CYS A 155 10.47 1.86 -7.58
CA CYS A 155 11.36 1.70 -6.43
C CYS A 155 11.99 0.30 -6.37
N ALA A 156 11.22 -0.76 -6.61
CA ALA A 156 11.71 -2.13 -6.57
C ALA A 156 12.77 -2.39 -7.64
N LEU A 157 12.55 -1.93 -8.88
CA LEU A 157 13.52 -2.03 -9.97
C LEU A 157 14.81 -1.26 -9.69
N LYS A 158 14.71 -0.08 -9.06
CA LYS A 158 15.85 0.81 -8.83
C LYS A 158 16.66 0.45 -7.58
N ASP A 159 15.99 0.08 -6.50
CA ASP A 159 16.55 0.07 -5.15
C ASP A 159 16.64 -1.33 -4.53
N SER A 160 16.38 -2.39 -5.29
CA SER A 160 16.49 -3.78 -4.83
C SER A 160 17.08 -4.71 -5.89
N SER A 161 17.95 -5.62 -5.44
CA SER A 161 18.41 -6.77 -6.23
C SER A 161 17.94 -8.11 -5.66
N GLN A 162 17.12 -8.07 -4.61
CA GLN A 162 16.76 -9.23 -3.79
C GLN A 162 15.29 -9.60 -3.90
N ILE A 163 14.51 -8.75 -4.58
CA ILE A 163 13.07 -8.89 -4.79
C ILE A 163 12.88 -9.33 -6.24
N ASP A 164 12.33 -10.52 -6.43
CA ASP A 164 11.97 -11.06 -7.74
C ASP A 164 10.52 -10.65 -8.11
N PHE A 165 9.62 -10.65 -7.12
CA PHE A 165 8.19 -10.38 -7.29
C PHE A 165 7.70 -9.36 -6.26
N VAL A 166 6.78 -8.50 -6.70
CA VAL A 166 6.08 -7.57 -5.83
C VAL A 166 4.58 -7.74 -5.98
N TYR A 167 3.87 -7.93 -4.88
CA TYR A 167 2.42 -7.87 -4.81
C TYR A 167 2.03 -6.54 -4.21
N CYS A 168 1.39 -5.70 -5.02
CA CYS A 168 0.78 -4.46 -4.57
C CYS A 168 -0.66 -4.75 -4.22
N VAL A 169 -1.05 -4.50 -2.98
CA VAL A 169 -2.44 -4.64 -2.51
C VAL A 169 -2.93 -3.26 -2.10
N THR A 170 -4.06 -2.82 -2.65
CA THR A 170 -4.72 -1.57 -2.24
C THR A 170 -6.18 -1.87 -1.96
N VAL A 171 -6.66 -1.46 -0.79
CA VAL A 171 -8.10 -1.41 -0.52
C VAL A 171 -8.54 0.01 -0.76
N GLU A 172 -9.38 0.22 -1.78
CA GLU A 172 -10.01 1.51 -2.06
C GLU A 172 -11.43 1.49 -1.54
N TYR A 173 -11.76 2.44 -0.67
CA TYR A 173 -13.12 2.66 -0.17
C TYR A 173 -13.59 4.04 -0.59
N HIS A 174 -14.57 4.09 -1.49
CA HIS A 174 -15.18 5.33 -1.95
C HIS A 174 -16.60 5.42 -1.39
N GLN A 175 -16.94 6.54 -0.74
CA GLN A 175 -18.24 6.76 -0.11
C GLN A 175 -18.88 8.04 -0.64
N GLY A 176 -20.08 7.90 -1.23
CA GLY A 176 -20.96 9.00 -1.61
C GLY A 176 -22.03 9.28 -0.56
N GLU A 177 -23.07 10.03 -0.94
CA GLU A 177 -24.21 10.28 -0.06
C GLU A 177 -25.07 9.03 0.14
N PHE A 178 -25.22 8.20 -0.90
CA PHE A 178 -26.02 6.98 -0.88
C PHE A 178 -25.19 5.74 -1.22
N ASP A 179 -24.39 5.80 -2.28
CA ASP A 179 -23.61 4.66 -2.73
C ASP A 179 -22.22 4.57 -2.06
N SER A 180 -21.70 3.35 -2.02
CA SER A 180 -20.35 3.06 -1.57
C SER A 180 -19.74 1.98 -2.44
N PHE A 181 -18.50 2.19 -2.87
CA PHE A 181 -17.73 1.23 -3.66
C PHE A 181 -16.49 0.82 -2.89
N ILE A 182 -16.26 -0.49 -2.77
CA ILE A 182 -15.07 -1.05 -2.12
C ILE A 182 -14.39 -1.99 -3.09
N PHE A 183 -13.11 -1.75 -3.32
CA PHE A 183 -12.27 -2.59 -4.16
C PHE A 183 -11.05 -3.04 -3.39
N CYS A 184 -10.83 -4.35 -3.33
CA CYS A 184 -9.52 -4.89 -2.96
C CYS A 184 -8.78 -5.20 -4.26
N ILE A 185 -7.83 -4.36 -4.63
CA ILE A 185 -7.05 -4.50 -5.85
C ILE A 185 -5.71 -5.12 -5.50
N THR A 186 -5.40 -6.27 -6.10
CA THR A 186 -4.11 -6.94 -5.93
C THR A 186 -3.49 -7.12 -7.30
N ARG A 187 -2.24 -6.66 -7.48
CA ARG A 187 -1.49 -6.85 -8.73
C ARG A 187 -0.09 -7.37 -8.46
N CYS A 188 0.34 -8.35 -9.24
CA CYS A 188 1.68 -8.92 -9.19
C CYS A 188 2.59 -8.30 -10.25
N HIS A 189 3.80 -7.91 -9.85
CA HIS A 189 4.83 -7.34 -10.71
C HIS A 189 6.11 -8.16 -10.67
N PHE A 190 6.66 -8.41 -11.85
CA PHE A 190 7.95 -9.06 -12.04
C PHE A 190 9.06 -8.01 -12.06
N ILE A 191 10.02 -8.12 -11.15
CA ILE A 191 11.14 -7.16 -11.03
C ILE A 191 12.43 -7.75 -11.63
N GLY A 192 12.61 -9.07 -11.51
CA GLY A 192 13.76 -9.79 -12.07
C GLY A 192 13.51 -10.33 -13.49
N GLU A 193 14.50 -11.06 -14.01
CA GLU A 193 14.43 -11.71 -15.34
C GLU A 193 13.40 -12.86 -15.39
N THR A 194 13.05 -13.42 -14.22
CA THR A 194 12.07 -14.50 -14.12
C THR A 194 10.66 -13.95 -14.31
N LYS A 195 10.03 -14.27 -15.45
CA LYS A 195 8.70 -13.77 -15.82
C LYS A 195 7.53 -14.60 -15.32
N THR A 196 7.79 -15.73 -14.65
CA THR A 196 6.73 -16.64 -14.18
C THR A 196 7.12 -17.27 -12.86
N TRP A 197 6.13 -17.47 -11.99
CA TRP A 197 6.28 -18.23 -10.74
C TRP A 197 5.02 -19.03 -10.52
N LYS A 198 5.16 -20.34 -10.27
CA LYS A 198 4.05 -21.31 -10.19
C LYS A 198 2.96 -20.93 -9.16
N TYR A 199 3.29 -20.06 -8.21
CA TYR A 199 2.41 -19.67 -7.12
C TYR A 199 1.91 -18.22 -7.22
N SER A 200 2.13 -17.54 -8.37
CA SER A 200 1.79 -16.13 -8.47
C SER A 200 0.31 -15.84 -8.24
N ASP A 201 -0.54 -16.65 -8.85
CA ASP A 201 -1.98 -16.45 -8.81
C ASP A 201 -2.60 -16.91 -7.48
N LEU A 202 -1.87 -17.72 -6.70
CA LEU A 202 -2.37 -18.23 -5.42
C LEU A 202 -2.48 -17.12 -4.38
N ILE A 203 -1.50 -16.20 -4.35
CA ILE A 203 -1.49 -15.08 -3.40
C ILE A 203 -2.67 -14.15 -3.68
N GLU A 204 -2.85 -13.77 -4.93
CA GLU A 204 -3.96 -12.91 -5.34
C GLU A 204 -5.31 -13.54 -4.99
N LYS A 205 -5.52 -14.80 -5.36
CA LYS A 205 -6.77 -15.53 -5.04
C LYS A 205 -7.00 -15.65 -3.53
N ALA A 206 -5.95 -15.91 -2.75
CA ALA A 206 -6.07 -16.02 -1.30
C ALA A 206 -6.43 -14.67 -0.66
N ILE A 207 -5.83 -13.57 -1.11
CA ILE A 207 -6.18 -12.22 -0.66
C ILE A 207 -7.65 -11.90 -0.99
N GLN A 208 -8.06 -12.13 -2.23
CA GLN A 208 -9.45 -11.85 -2.65
C GLN A 208 -10.47 -12.69 -1.88
N SER A 209 -10.18 -13.98 -1.69
CA SER A 209 -11.03 -14.87 -0.92
C SER A 209 -11.13 -14.44 0.54
N LYS A 210 -9.99 -14.11 1.18
CA LYS A 210 -9.98 -13.67 2.58
C LYS A 210 -10.65 -12.32 2.78
N PHE A 211 -10.48 -11.40 1.83
CA PHE A 211 -11.14 -10.10 1.86
C PHE A 211 -12.65 -10.26 1.71
N SER A 212 -13.10 -11.10 0.78
CA SER A 212 -14.53 -11.40 0.58
C SER A 212 -15.17 -12.06 1.82
N GLU A 213 -14.46 -12.99 2.47
CA GLU A 213 -14.89 -13.59 3.74
C GLU A 213 -15.01 -12.53 4.84
N SER A 214 -14.01 -11.66 4.97
CA SER A 214 -13.97 -10.61 5.99
C SER A 214 -15.11 -9.59 5.79
N MET A 215 -15.33 -9.14 4.54
CA MET A 215 -16.46 -8.29 4.16
C MET A 215 -17.80 -8.97 4.48
N SER A 216 -17.96 -10.25 4.12
CA SER A 216 -19.19 -11.00 4.41
C SER A 216 -19.47 -11.10 5.91
N GLN A 217 -18.43 -11.29 6.71
CA GLN A 217 -18.57 -11.36 8.17
C GLN A 217 -18.95 -10.00 8.76
N MET A 218 -18.31 -8.92 8.31
CA MET A 218 -18.64 -7.56 8.76
C MET A 218 -20.06 -7.14 8.36
N MET A 219 -20.55 -7.57 7.20
CA MET A 219 -21.93 -7.32 6.79
C MET A 219 -22.95 -8.11 7.60
N LYS A 220 -22.60 -9.30 8.09
CA LYS A 220 -23.48 -10.11 8.95
C LYS A 220 -23.56 -9.57 10.38
N ASP A 221 -22.50 -8.94 10.86
CA ASP A 221 -22.35 -8.55 12.26
C ASP A 221 -21.89 -7.08 12.39
N GLN A 222 -22.65 -6.18 11.76
CA GLN A 222 -22.34 -4.74 11.67
C GLN A 222 -22.27 -4.05 13.05
N MET A 223 -22.90 -4.64 14.07
CA MET A 223 -22.93 -4.06 15.42
C MET A 223 -21.76 -4.48 16.31
N ASN A 224 -20.90 -5.41 15.85
CA ASN A 224 -19.78 -5.88 16.67
C ASN A 224 -18.70 -4.80 16.81
N PRO A 225 -18.45 -4.28 18.03
CA PRO A 225 -17.52 -3.19 18.30
C PRO A 225 -16.09 -3.47 17.88
N GLU A 226 -15.67 -4.73 17.77
CA GLU A 226 -14.31 -5.10 17.38
C GLU A 226 -14.02 -4.73 15.92
N PHE A 227 -15.01 -4.83 15.04
CA PHE A 227 -14.87 -4.39 13.64
C PHE A 227 -14.67 -2.88 13.54
N TRP A 228 -15.22 -2.10 14.47
CA TRP A 228 -15.07 -0.64 14.49
C TRP A 228 -13.69 -0.17 14.92
N ARG A 229 -12.86 -1.04 15.53
CA ARG A 229 -11.51 -0.68 16.02
C ARG A 229 -10.45 -0.66 14.92
N SER A 230 -10.67 -1.30 13.78
CA SER A 230 -9.68 -1.41 12.69
C SER A 230 -10.32 -1.17 11.32
N ASN A 231 -10.94 0.00 11.18
CA ASN A 231 -11.65 0.40 9.97
C ASN A 231 -10.79 1.19 9.01
N LEU A 232 -10.93 0.87 7.73
CA LEU A 232 -10.44 1.69 6.65
C LEU A 232 -11.37 2.90 6.49
N GLU A 233 -10.80 4.09 6.47
CA GLU A 233 -11.55 5.31 6.20
C GLU A 233 -11.77 5.47 4.69
N PRO A 234 -12.90 6.07 4.28
CA PRO A 234 -13.11 6.36 2.87
C PRO A 234 -12.03 7.31 2.35
N VAL A 235 -11.71 7.17 1.06
CA VAL A 235 -10.90 8.12 0.32
C VAL A 235 -11.58 9.48 0.41
N SER A 236 -10.83 10.48 0.88
CA SER A 236 -11.33 11.83 1.13
C SER A 236 -10.44 12.85 0.44
N ASP A 237 -10.95 14.07 0.32
CA ASP A 237 -10.14 15.21 -0.10
C ASP A 237 -8.91 15.33 0.81
N ILE A 238 -7.77 15.67 0.19
CA ILE A 238 -6.57 16.08 0.89
C ILE A 238 -6.42 17.57 0.67
N VAL A 239 -6.51 18.34 1.76
CA VAL A 239 -6.47 19.79 1.73
C VAL A 239 -5.47 20.29 2.76
N PHE A 240 -4.59 21.21 2.36
CA PHE A 240 -3.78 21.99 3.27
C PHE A 240 -3.53 23.39 2.70
N GLU A 241 -3.20 24.34 3.57
CA GLU A 241 -2.92 25.72 3.18
C GLU A 241 -1.47 26.06 3.50
N ARG A 242 -0.79 26.77 2.59
CA ARG A 242 0.54 27.36 2.81
C ARG A 242 0.61 28.71 2.13
N GLU A 243 1.09 29.71 2.86
CA GLU A 243 1.30 31.08 2.35
C GLU A 243 0.05 31.68 1.67
N GLY A 244 -1.15 31.38 2.18
CA GLY A 244 -2.42 31.86 1.62
C GLY A 244 -2.89 31.12 0.35
N VAL A 245 -2.20 30.05 -0.05
CA VAL A 245 -2.56 29.17 -1.17
C VAL A 245 -3.11 27.86 -0.64
N ARG A 246 -4.28 27.46 -1.15
CA ARG A 246 -4.92 26.19 -0.83
C ARG A 246 -4.46 25.11 -1.80
N TYR A 247 -3.89 24.02 -1.28
CA TYR A 247 -3.50 22.85 -2.07
C TYR A 247 -4.54 21.76 -1.87
N ILE A 248 -5.06 21.22 -2.97
CA ILE A 248 -6.16 20.26 -2.93
C ILE A 248 -5.92 19.09 -3.87
N ARG A 249 -6.13 17.87 -3.37
CA ARG A 249 -6.47 16.70 -4.18
C ARG A 249 -7.89 16.31 -3.82
N ARG A 250 -8.80 16.33 -4.79
CA ARG A 250 -10.19 15.94 -4.56
C ARG A 250 -10.33 14.42 -4.60
N ALA A 251 -11.15 13.87 -3.72
CA ALA A 251 -11.56 12.48 -3.83
C ALA A 251 -12.34 12.26 -5.13
N PRO A 252 -12.23 11.08 -5.75
CA PRO A 252 -13.08 10.72 -6.89
C PRO A 252 -14.56 10.87 -6.55
N HIS A 253 -15.35 11.37 -7.52
CA HIS A 253 -16.79 11.48 -7.35
C HIS A 253 -17.43 10.09 -7.34
N VAL A 254 -18.27 9.83 -6.33
CA VAL A 254 -19.13 8.65 -6.25
C VAL A 254 -20.49 9.03 -6.82
N PRO A 255 -20.92 8.43 -7.95
CA PRO A 255 -22.24 8.69 -8.51
C PRO A 255 -23.35 8.33 -7.52
N ASP A 256 -24.44 9.09 -7.52
CA ASP A 256 -25.66 8.74 -6.80
C ASP A 256 -26.57 7.93 -7.72
N SER A 257 -26.75 6.65 -7.41
CA SER A 257 -27.59 5.72 -8.17
C SER A 257 -29.08 6.06 -8.15
N ARG A 258 -29.49 7.05 -7.35
CA ARG A 258 -30.86 7.58 -7.33
C ARG A 258 -31.09 8.72 -8.33
N SER A 259 -30.02 9.24 -8.95
CA SER A 259 -30.05 10.39 -9.88
C SER A 259 -30.02 10.01 -11.36
#